data_AF-A0A5N3QTP5-F1
#
_entry.id   AF-A0A5N3QTP5-F1
#
_cell.length_a   1.000
_cell.length_b   1.000
_cell.length_c   1.000
_cell.angle_alpha   90.00
_cell.angle_beta   90.00
_cell.angle_gamma   90.00
#
_symmetry.space_group_name_H-M   'P 1'
#
loop_
_entity.id
_entity.type
_entity.pdbx_description
1 polymer ?
#
loop_
_entity_poly.entity_id
_entity_poly.type
_entity_poly.pdbx_seq_one_letter_code
_entity_poly.pdbx_strand_id
1 'polypeptide(L)'
;MVSVDQKEEWVKATLTLRPAGYHNESLFRAIDHWCIQTNSAKPSVNVSDLPVNKHHSCGTKLITWQGDITTLQADAIVNAANSQMQGCFQPFHACIDNAIHTAAGPRLREDCHTIIQLQGEDEITGTAKLTRGYNLPSRYVLHTVGPIIHRGAPLTNGDRQALADCYNSCLDLTLEHGEIESVAFCAISTGVFGFPKEEAAEIAINTVNAWLSRHNHKIKHIVFNTFDEQTTELYQKGLAL
;
A
#
# COMPACT_ATOMS: atom_id res chain seq x y z
N MET A 1 21.45 30.61 -4.97
CA MET A 1 21.70 29.26 -4.41
C MET A 1 20.39 28.51 -4.43
N VAL A 2 20.40 27.22 -4.79
CA VAL A 2 19.20 26.37 -4.81
C VAL A 2 18.79 26.04 -3.37
N SER A 3 17.50 26.14 -3.03
CA SER A 3 17.01 25.83 -1.67
C SER A 3 17.10 24.33 -1.35
N VAL A 4 16.93 23.96 -0.08
CA VAL A 4 16.84 22.54 0.32
C VAL A 4 15.62 21.89 -0.32
N ASP A 5 14.47 22.55 -0.27
CA ASP A 5 13.22 22.05 -0.86
C ASP A 5 13.35 21.75 -2.36
N GLN A 6 13.99 22.65 -3.10
CA GLN A 6 14.24 22.44 -4.54
C GLN A 6 15.14 21.23 -4.79
N LYS A 7 16.14 20.97 -3.93
CA LYS A 7 16.98 19.77 -4.06
C LYS A 7 16.19 18.50 -3.76
N GLU A 8 15.29 18.53 -2.77
CA GLU A 8 14.42 17.39 -2.49
C GLU A 8 13.48 17.08 -3.66
N GLU A 9 12.90 18.10 -4.29
CA GLU A 9 12.09 17.94 -5.49
C GLU A 9 12.86 17.25 -6.61
N TRP A 10 14.15 17.60 -6.80
CA TRP A 10 15.01 16.94 -7.78
C TRP A 10 15.28 15.48 -7.46
N VAL A 11 15.53 15.15 -6.19
CA VAL A 11 15.71 13.76 -5.76
C VAL A 11 14.44 12.96 -6.01
N LYS A 12 13.27 13.49 -5.60
CA LYS A 12 11.95 12.87 -5.81
C LYS A 12 11.66 12.65 -7.30
N ALA A 13 11.83 13.68 -8.13
CA ALA A 13 11.61 13.57 -9.57
C ALA A 13 12.56 12.56 -10.23
N THR A 14 13.84 12.56 -9.83
CA THR A 14 14.84 11.62 -10.35
C THR A 14 14.49 10.18 -9.96
N LEU A 15 14.07 9.95 -8.72
CA LEU A 15 13.61 8.65 -8.25
C LEU A 15 12.40 8.16 -9.07
N THR A 16 11.42 9.03 -9.30
CA THR A 16 10.23 8.70 -10.08
C THR A 16 10.59 8.35 -11.54
N LEU A 17 11.44 9.14 -12.20
CA LEU A 17 11.79 8.96 -13.62
C LEU A 17 12.78 7.81 -13.89
N ARG A 18 13.55 7.37 -12.89
CA ARG A 18 14.59 6.37 -13.07
C ARG A 18 14.03 5.02 -13.54
N PRO A 19 14.50 4.43 -14.66
CA PRO A 19 14.10 3.08 -15.06
C PRO A 19 14.62 2.04 -14.05
N ALA A 20 13.94 0.92 -13.90
CA ALA A 20 14.45 -0.20 -13.12
C ALA A 20 15.60 -0.94 -13.82
N GLY A 21 16.29 -1.85 -13.12
CA GLY A 21 17.40 -2.64 -13.68
C GLY A 21 18.73 -1.88 -13.74
N TYR A 22 18.77 -0.66 -13.21
CA TYR A 22 20.00 0.11 -13.04
C TYR A 22 20.43 0.09 -11.58
N HIS A 23 21.51 -0.62 -11.28
CA HIS A 23 22.04 -0.78 -9.94
C HIS A 23 23.32 0.04 -9.75
N ASN A 24 23.29 1.01 -8.84
CA ASN A 24 24.45 1.79 -8.44
C ASN A 24 24.46 1.92 -6.92
N GLU A 25 25.27 1.08 -6.25
CA GLU A 25 25.29 0.98 -4.80
C GLU A 25 25.65 2.29 -4.10
N SER A 26 26.64 3.03 -4.61
CA SER A 26 27.04 4.30 -4.03
C SER A 26 25.92 5.33 -4.09
N LEU A 27 25.21 5.42 -5.23
CA LEU A 27 24.04 6.28 -5.38
C LEU A 27 22.90 5.82 -4.47
N PHE A 28 22.61 4.52 -4.44
CA PHE A 28 21.50 3.98 -3.67
C PHE A 28 21.70 4.19 -2.17
N ARG A 29 22.93 4.03 -1.65
CA ARG A 29 23.27 4.36 -0.26
C ARG A 29 23.08 5.85 0.06
N ALA A 30 23.46 6.74 -0.87
CA ALA A 30 23.24 8.17 -0.69
C ALA A 30 21.74 8.51 -0.64
N ILE A 31 20.93 7.83 -1.46
CA ILE A 31 19.48 8.00 -1.44
C ILE A 31 18.86 7.40 -0.18
N ASP A 32 19.31 6.22 0.31
CA ASP A 32 18.81 5.67 1.57
C ASP A 32 19.03 6.64 2.72
N HIS A 33 20.22 7.23 2.80
CA HIS A 33 20.53 8.22 3.82
C HIS A 33 19.56 9.41 3.76
N TRP A 34 19.23 9.88 2.55
CA TRP A 34 18.21 10.91 2.36
C TRP A 34 16.80 10.44 2.75
N CYS A 35 16.37 9.22 2.35
CA CYS A 35 15.08 8.64 2.73
C CYS A 35 14.96 8.50 4.26
N ILE A 36 16.00 7.99 4.94
CA ILE A 36 16.04 7.86 6.39
C ILE A 36 15.86 9.22 7.06
N GLN A 37 16.59 10.25 6.62
CA GLN A 37 16.49 11.59 7.19
C GLN A 37 15.09 12.20 6.99
N THR A 38 14.56 12.11 5.77
CA THR A 38 13.24 12.67 5.42
C THR A 38 12.09 11.92 6.10
N ASN A 39 12.16 10.60 6.19
CA ASN A 39 11.16 9.80 6.89
C ASN A 39 11.21 10.03 8.41
N SER A 40 12.41 10.15 9.00
CA SER A 40 12.57 10.42 10.44
C SER A 40 12.09 11.81 10.86
N ALA A 41 11.99 12.75 9.92
CA ALA A 41 11.42 14.07 10.18
C ALA A 41 9.89 14.05 10.30
N LYS A 42 9.24 12.96 9.86
CA LYS A 42 7.80 12.77 10.00
C LYS A 42 7.48 12.05 11.32
N PRO A 43 6.36 12.36 12.00
CA PRO A 43 5.95 11.61 13.17
C PRO A 43 5.55 10.18 12.77
N SER A 44 6.28 9.19 13.30
CA SER A 44 5.93 7.78 13.10
C SER A 44 4.76 7.39 14.00
N VAL A 45 3.89 6.51 13.52
CA VAL A 45 2.73 6.02 14.25
C VAL A 45 2.85 4.51 14.43
N ASN A 46 2.71 4.00 15.66
CA ASN A 46 2.69 2.56 15.89
C ASN A 46 1.26 2.02 15.77
N VAL A 47 1.08 0.92 15.04
CA VAL A 47 -0.21 0.27 14.88
C VAL A 47 -0.84 -0.15 16.22
N SER A 48 -0.04 -0.50 17.23
CA SER A 48 -0.55 -0.90 18.54
C SER A 48 -1.20 0.23 19.33
N ASP A 49 -0.86 1.48 18.99
CA ASP A 49 -1.28 2.68 19.70
C ASP A 49 -2.54 3.30 19.08
N LEU A 50 -2.98 2.79 17.93
CA LEU A 50 -4.16 3.27 17.24
C LEU A 50 -5.46 2.82 17.95
N PRO A 51 -6.49 3.68 17.99
CA PRO A 51 -7.78 3.32 18.56
C PRO A 51 -8.44 2.22 17.72
N VAL A 52 -8.94 1.18 18.39
CA VAL A 52 -9.60 0.05 17.74
C VAL A 52 -11.06 0.40 17.45
N ASN A 53 -11.50 0.22 16.21
CA ASN A 53 -12.89 0.40 15.82
C ASN A 53 -13.72 -0.86 16.15
N LYS A 54 -13.18 -2.05 15.82
CA LYS A 54 -13.88 -3.32 16.02
C LYS A 54 -12.91 -4.43 16.40
N HIS A 55 -13.33 -5.28 17.33
CA HIS A 55 -12.68 -6.56 17.60
C HIS A 55 -13.38 -7.65 16.80
N HIS A 56 -12.67 -8.29 15.88
CA HIS A 56 -13.18 -9.46 15.16
C HIS A 56 -13.29 -10.66 16.10
N SER A 57 -14.16 -11.63 15.78
CA SER A 57 -14.41 -12.81 16.63
C SER A 57 -13.17 -13.69 16.86
N CYS A 58 -12.21 -13.67 15.93
CA CYS A 58 -10.92 -14.36 16.05
C CYS A 58 -9.87 -13.57 16.87
N GLY A 59 -10.21 -12.39 17.40
CA GLY A 59 -9.33 -11.55 18.21
C GLY A 59 -8.56 -10.47 17.44
N THR A 60 -8.55 -10.50 16.10
CA THR A 60 -7.97 -9.43 15.28
C THR A 60 -8.66 -8.09 15.53
N LYS A 61 -7.88 -7.04 15.71
CA LYS A 61 -8.35 -5.66 15.82
C LYS A 61 -8.45 -5.04 14.43
N LEU A 62 -9.62 -4.50 14.11
CA LEU A 62 -9.88 -3.74 12.90
C LEU A 62 -9.87 -2.25 13.26
N ILE A 63 -9.03 -1.49 12.54
CA ILE A 63 -8.71 -0.10 12.84
C ILE A 63 -8.93 0.72 11.56
N THR A 64 -9.52 1.90 11.69
CA THR A 64 -9.53 2.93 10.65
C THR A 64 -8.54 4.01 11.05
N TRP A 65 -7.64 4.40 10.14
CA TRP A 65 -6.67 5.44 10.42
C TRP A 65 -6.45 6.37 9.24
N GLN A 66 -6.79 7.64 9.42
CA GLN A 66 -6.50 8.68 8.45
C GLN A 66 -5.08 9.20 8.62
N GLY A 67 -4.23 9.04 7.61
CA GLY A 67 -2.84 9.47 7.69
C GLY A 67 -1.95 9.02 6.53
N ASP A 68 -0.68 9.42 6.59
CA ASP A 68 0.36 9.02 5.64
C ASP A 68 0.83 7.59 5.94
N ILE A 69 0.40 6.60 5.14
CA ILE A 69 0.78 5.19 5.33
C ILE A 69 2.29 4.95 5.41
N THR A 70 3.10 5.86 4.84
CA THR A 70 4.57 5.74 4.87
C THR A 70 5.18 6.05 6.24
N THR A 71 4.38 6.50 7.21
CA THR A 71 4.82 6.74 8.59
C THR A 71 4.35 5.67 9.59
N LEU A 72 3.57 4.69 9.12
CA LEU A 72 2.96 3.67 9.96
C LEU A 72 3.93 2.49 10.21
N GLN A 73 4.24 2.24 11.47
CA GLN A 73 4.97 1.05 11.92
C GLN A 73 3.98 -0.12 12.00
N ALA A 74 3.82 -0.83 10.89
CA ALA A 74 3.13 -2.11 10.75
C ALA A 74 4.11 -3.14 10.15
N ASP A 75 3.81 -4.43 10.23
CA ASP A 75 4.65 -5.43 9.57
C ASP A 75 4.58 -5.27 8.05
N ALA A 76 3.38 -5.10 7.49
CA ALA A 76 3.19 -4.86 6.06
C ALA A 76 2.22 -3.68 5.81
N ILE A 77 2.54 -2.88 4.80
CA ILE A 77 1.61 -1.92 4.20
C ILE A 77 1.25 -2.38 2.79
N VAL A 78 0.05 -2.04 2.32
CA VAL A 78 -0.41 -2.38 0.98
C VAL A 78 -0.24 -1.19 0.04
N ASN A 79 0.41 -1.44 -1.09
CA ASN A 79 0.53 -0.53 -2.21
C ASN A 79 -0.51 -0.90 -3.29
N ALA A 80 -1.31 0.08 -3.71
CA ALA A 80 -2.12 -0.03 -4.92
C ALA A 80 -1.24 0.24 -6.15
N ALA A 81 -0.64 -0.83 -6.68
CA ALA A 81 0.27 -0.80 -7.81
C ALA A 81 -0.49 -0.76 -9.15
N ASN A 82 0.25 -0.43 -10.21
CA ASN A 82 -0.17 -0.67 -11.60
C ASN A 82 0.38 -2.03 -12.10
N SER A 83 -0.08 -2.51 -13.26
CA SER A 83 0.30 -3.82 -13.80
C SER A 83 1.81 -4.01 -14.00
N GLN A 84 2.55 -2.93 -14.29
CA GLN A 84 4.00 -3.02 -14.47
C GLN A 84 4.74 -3.20 -13.14
N MET A 85 4.08 -3.00 -12.00
CA MET A 85 4.59 -3.20 -10.63
C MET A 85 5.84 -2.39 -10.24
N GLN A 86 6.36 -1.57 -11.15
CA GLN A 86 7.63 -0.85 -10.99
C GLN A 86 7.43 0.56 -10.40
N GLY A 87 6.32 0.82 -9.73
CA GLY A 87 5.99 2.12 -9.17
C GLY A 87 5.50 3.12 -10.20
N CYS A 88 5.36 4.38 -9.76
CA CYS A 88 4.94 5.48 -10.62
C CYS A 88 6.13 6.10 -11.38
N PHE A 89 5.91 6.49 -12.64
CA PHE A 89 6.90 7.19 -13.48
C PHE A 89 6.50 8.64 -13.81
N GLN A 90 5.45 9.16 -13.20
CA GLN A 90 5.02 10.56 -13.34
C GLN A 90 5.50 11.38 -12.15
N PRO A 91 6.48 12.30 -12.32
CA PRO A 91 6.97 13.14 -11.23
C PRO A 91 5.85 13.86 -10.50
N PHE A 92 5.92 13.85 -9.17
CA PHE A 92 4.98 14.52 -8.27
C PHE A 92 3.51 14.07 -8.43
N HIS A 93 3.28 12.90 -9.04
CA HIS A 93 1.94 12.34 -9.11
C HIS A 93 1.43 12.02 -7.71
N ALA A 94 0.26 12.55 -7.38
CA ALA A 94 -0.43 12.34 -6.11
C ALA A 94 -1.11 10.96 -6.08
N CYS A 95 -0.31 9.90 -6.13
CA CYS A 95 -0.77 8.52 -5.97
C CYS A 95 0.00 7.80 -4.86
N ILE A 96 -0.64 6.81 -4.25
CA ILE A 96 -0.06 6.03 -3.14
C ILE A 96 1.21 5.28 -3.56
N ASP A 97 1.25 4.81 -4.80
CA ASP A 97 2.38 4.11 -5.39
C ASP A 97 3.63 5.00 -5.45
N ASN A 98 3.48 6.25 -5.87
CA ASN A 98 4.57 7.23 -5.87
C ASN A 98 5.02 7.57 -4.44
N ALA A 99 4.09 7.71 -3.49
CA ALA A 99 4.40 8.00 -2.10
C ALA A 99 5.22 6.87 -1.45
N ILE A 100 4.77 5.62 -1.60
CA ILE A 100 5.43 4.43 -1.06
C ILE A 100 6.81 4.24 -1.69
N HIS A 101 6.93 4.28 -3.03
CA HIS A 101 8.23 4.12 -3.70
C HIS A 101 9.22 5.23 -3.35
N THR A 102 8.77 6.47 -3.20
CA THR A 102 9.64 7.59 -2.81
C THR A 102 10.14 7.43 -1.38
N ALA A 103 9.26 7.04 -0.45
CA ALA A 103 9.62 6.87 0.96
C ALA A 103 10.48 5.62 1.20
N ALA A 104 10.22 4.52 0.49
CA ALA A 104 11.01 3.29 0.58
C ALA A 104 12.40 3.44 -0.06
N GLY A 105 12.52 4.24 -1.11
CA GLY A 105 13.76 4.44 -1.86
C GLY A 105 13.91 3.50 -3.07
N PRO A 106 15.05 3.60 -3.79
CA PRO A 106 15.18 3.05 -5.14
C PRO A 106 15.14 1.52 -5.19
N ARG A 107 15.51 0.85 -4.09
CA ARG A 107 15.58 -0.62 -4.01
C ARG A 107 14.22 -1.30 -4.06
N LEU A 108 13.15 -0.63 -3.61
CA LEU A 108 11.80 -1.19 -3.73
C LEU A 108 11.44 -1.47 -5.20
N ARG A 109 11.79 -0.54 -6.10
CA ARG A 109 11.60 -0.73 -7.55
C ARG A 109 12.46 -1.86 -8.12
N GLU A 110 13.66 -2.09 -7.59
CA GLU A 110 14.52 -3.18 -8.04
C GLU A 110 14.00 -4.56 -7.60
N ASP A 111 13.42 -4.68 -6.40
CA ASP A 111 12.72 -5.90 -5.99
C ASP A 111 11.53 -6.18 -6.91
N CYS A 112 10.68 -5.16 -7.17
CA CYS A 112 9.57 -5.30 -8.10
C CYS A 112 10.02 -5.68 -9.52
N HIS A 113 11.09 -5.07 -10.02
CA HIS A 113 11.64 -5.39 -11.33
C HIS A 113 12.11 -6.84 -11.39
N THR A 114 12.81 -7.31 -10.35
CA THR A 114 13.24 -8.72 -10.24
C THR A 114 12.04 -9.66 -10.28
N ILE A 115 10.96 -9.35 -9.54
CA ILE A 115 9.72 -10.13 -9.54
C ILE A 115 9.14 -10.22 -10.95
N ILE A 116 8.95 -9.08 -11.64
CA ILE A 116 8.35 -9.05 -12.98
C ILE A 116 9.24 -9.72 -14.03
N GLN A 117 10.57 -9.59 -13.93
CA GLN A 117 11.49 -10.30 -14.82
C GLN A 117 11.41 -11.82 -14.65
N LEU A 118 11.29 -12.31 -13.41
CA LEU A 118 11.14 -13.74 -13.14
C LEU A 118 9.76 -14.27 -13.55
N GLN A 119 8.72 -13.45 -13.40
CA GLN A 119 7.35 -13.78 -13.82
C GLN A 119 7.22 -13.82 -15.35
N GLY A 120 7.93 -12.94 -16.06
CA GLY A 120 7.93 -12.87 -17.52
C GLY A 120 6.73 -12.15 -18.13
N GLU A 121 5.79 -11.67 -17.32
CA GLU A 121 4.59 -10.91 -17.73
C GLU A 121 4.19 -9.88 -16.66
N ASP A 122 3.39 -8.90 -17.09
CA ASP A 122 2.80 -7.89 -16.21
C ASP A 122 1.92 -8.54 -15.13
N GLU A 123 1.83 -7.88 -13.98
CA GLU A 123 1.02 -8.34 -12.86
C GLU A 123 -0.47 -8.22 -13.15
N ILE A 124 -1.20 -9.29 -12.81
CA ILE A 124 -2.62 -9.43 -13.10
C ILE A 124 -3.45 -8.64 -12.08
N THR A 125 -4.56 -8.05 -12.50
CA THR A 125 -5.50 -7.42 -11.58
C THR A 125 -6.03 -8.42 -10.55
N GLY A 126 -6.08 -8.04 -9.27
CA GLY A 126 -6.57 -8.89 -8.18
C GLY A 126 -5.52 -9.76 -7.51
N THR A 127 -4.30 -9.85 -8.06
CA THR A 127 -3.19 -10.60 -7.44
C THR A 127 -2.32 -9.69 -6.57
N ALA A 128 -1.40 -10.30 -5.81
CA ALA A 128 -0.47 -9.57 -4.97
C ALA A 128 0.95 -10.14 -5.01
N LYS A 129 1.93 -9.31 -4.64
CA LYS A 129 3.36 -9.65 -4.51
C LYS A 129 3.95 -9.00 -3.26
N LEU A 130 4.93 -9.65 -2.63
CA LEU A 130 5.55 -9.18 -1.39
C LEU A 130 7.00 -8.74 -1.63
N THR A 131 7.37 -7.58 -1.08
CA THR A 131 8.74 -7.05 -1.10
C THR A 131 9.14 -6.52 0.29
N ARG A 132 10.42 -6.15 0.45
CA ARG A 132 10.91 -5.47 1.67
C ARG A 132 10.46 -4.01 1.68
N GLY A 133 10.20 -3.47 2.87
CA GLY A 133 9.83 -2.06 3.06
C GLY A 133 11.00 -1.07 2.98
N TYR A 134 12.24 -1.55 3.05
CA TYR A 134 13.45 -0.73 2.98
C TYR A 134 13.47 0.41 4.00
N ASN A 135 13.40 1.66 3.54
CA ASN A 135 13.48 2.84 4.39
C ASN A 135 12.12 3.23 5.02
N LEU A 136 11.06 2.46 4.75
CA LEU A 136 9.78 2.59 5.44
C LEU A 136 9.88 2.11 6.89
N PRO A 137 9.04 2.65 7.79
CA PRO A 137 8.86 2.07 9.12
C PRO A 137 8.25 0.66 9.09
N SER A 138 7.58 0.28 8.00
CA SER A 138 7.06 -1.06 7.81
C SER A 138 8.11 -2.03 7.29
N ARG A 139 8.03 -3.30 7.70
CA ARG A 139 9.01 -4.33 7.32
C ARG A 139 8.84 -4.76 5.86
N TYR A 140 7.60 -4.78 5.38
CA TYR A 140 7.23 -5.27 4.07
C TYR A 140 6.26 -4.32 3.34
N VAL A 141 6.19 -4.50 2.01
CA VAL A 141 5.15 -3.92 1.16
C VAL A 141 4.47 -5.05 0.39
N LEU A 142 3.15 -5.11 0.51
CA LEU A 142 2.28 -5.94 -0.32
C LEU A 142 1.82 -5.10 -1.50
N HIS A 143 2.21 -5.48 -2.71
CA HIS A 143 1.82 -4.79 -3.93
C HIS A 143 0.65 -5.53 -4.55
N THR A 144 -0.45 -4.85 -4.83
CA THR A 144 -1.61 -5.43 -5.51
C THR A 144 -2.11 -4.52 -6.61
N VAL A 145 -2.58 -5.10 -7.71
CA VAL A 145 -3.10 -4.36 -8.86
C VAL A 145 -4.62 -4.32 -8.77
N GLY A 146 -5.17 -3.15 -8.45
CA GLY A 146 -6.60 -2.94 -8.36
C GLY A 146 -7.28 -2.71 -9.72
N PRO A 147 -8.60 -2.94 -9.83
CA PRO A 147 -9.36 -2.66 -11.05
C PRO A 147 -9.40 -1.15 -11.34
N ILE A 148 -9.46 -0.80 -12.64
CA ILE A 148 -9.55 0.58 -13.14
C ILE A 148 -10.96 0.84 -13.64
N ILE A 149 -11.64 1.81 -13.03
CA ILE A 149 -12.99 2.21 -13.39
C ILE A 149 -12.94 3.50 -14.21
N HIS A 150 -13.25 3.39 -15.50
CA HIS A 150 -13.29 4.54 -16.39
C HIS A 150 -14.45 5.47 -16.02
N ARG A 151 -14.21 6.78 -16.07
CA ARG A 151 -15.21 7.79 -15.73
C ARG A 151 -16.48 7.60 -16.58
N GLY A 152 -17.62 7.41 -15.92
CA GLY A 152 -18.92 7.23 -16.56
C GLY A 152 -19.24 5.79 -16.97
N ALA A 153 -18.32 4.84 -16.79
CA ALA A 153 -18.61 3.43 -16.97
C ALA A 153 -19.39 2.88 -15.76
N PRO A 154 -20.37 1.98 -15.96
CA PRO A 154 -21.04 1.29 -14.87
C PRO A 154 -20.08 0.29 -14.20
N LEU A 155 -20.16 0.17 -12.88
CA LEU A 155 -19.38 -0.83 -12.15
C LEU A 155 -19.91 -2.24 -12.42
N THR A 156 -19.04 -3.15 -12.84
CA THR A 156 -19.41 -4.54 -13.16
C THR A 156 -19.18 -5.49 -11.97
N ASN A 157 -19.76 -6.69 -12.01
CA ASN A 157 -19.47 -7.70 -10.98
C ASN A 157 -18.01 -8.16 -11.02
N GLY A 158 -17.38 -8.16 -12.21
CA GLY A 158 -15.97 -8.46 -12.36
C GLY A 158 -15.08 -7.45 -11.63
N ASP A 159 -15.41 -6.16 -11.69
CA ASP A 159 -14.67 -5.11 -10.98
C ASP A 159 -14.75 -5.29 -9.46
N ARG A 160 -15.95 -5.60 -8.94
CA ARG A 160 -16.16 -5.86 -7.51
C ARG A 160 -15.37 -7.07 -7.05
N GLN A 161 -15.41 -8.15 -7.83
CA GLN A 161 -14.66 -9.36 -7.53
C GLN A 161 -13.15 -9.10 -7.57
N ALA A 162 -12.65 -8.41 -8.59
CA ALA A 162 -11.24 -8.06 -8.71
C ALA A 162 -10.74 -7.21 -7.53
N LEU A 163 -11.55 -6.26 -7.04
CA LEU A 163 -11.21 -5.53 -5.83
C LEU A 163 -11.17 -6.43 -4.60
N ALA A 164 -12.15 -7.32 -4.41
CA ALA A 164 -12.14 -8.30 -3.32
C ALA A 164 -10.91 -9.23 -3.41
N ASP A 165 -10.53 -9.66 -4.61
CA ASP A 165 -9.36 -10.50 -4.85
C ASP A 165 -8.07 -9.80 -4.43
N CYS A 166 -7.95 -8.48 -4.61
CA CYS A 166 -6.80 -7.70 -4.11
C CYS A 166 -6.63 -7.89 -2.59
N TYR A 167 -7.71 -7.82 -1.82
CA TYR A 167 -7.68 -8.01 -0.37
C TYR A 167 -7.37 -9.46 0.00
N ASN A 168 -8.03 -10.44 -0.65
CA ASN A 168 -7.76 -11.86 -0.39
C ASN A 168 -6.29 -12.20 -0.68
N SER A 169 -5.77 -11.84 -1.86
CA SER A 169 -4.38 -12.11 -2.25
C SER A 169 -3.36 -11.50 -1.28
N CYS A 170 -3.60 -10.28 -0.78
CA CYS A 170 -2.73 -9.67 0.23
C CYS A 170 -2.74 -10.45 1.56
N LEU A 171 -3.92 -10.90 1.99
CA LEU A 171 -4.08 -11.66 3.23
C LEU A 171 -3.54 -13.10 3.10
N ASP A 172 -3.70 -13.71 1.94
CA ASP A 172 -3.14 -15.03 1.62
C ASP A 172 -1.61 -14.99 1.66
N LEU A 173 -0.96 -14.01 1.03
CA LEU A 173 0.49 -13.82 1.14
C LEU A 173 0.95 -13.53 2.57
N THR A 174 0.15 -12.80 3.34
CA THR A 174 0.42 -12.55 4.76
C THR A 174 0.42 -13.85 5.55
N LEU A 175 -0.55 -14.73 5.29
CA LEU A 175 -0.65 -16.04 5.91
C LEU A 175 0.50 -16.96 5.50
N GLU A 176 0.82 -17.01 4.20
CA GLU A 176 1.91 -17.82 3.63
C GLU A 176 3.28 -17.40 4.18
N HIS A 177 3.54 -16.10 4.34
CA HIS A 177 4.78 -15.59 4.91
C HIS A 177 4.91 -15.90 6.42
N GLY A 178 3.78 -15.97 7.14
CA GLY A 178 3.69 -16.53 8.49
C GLY A 178 4.26 -15.69 9.66
N GLU A 179 4.96 -14.60 9.37
CA GLU A 179 5.53 -13.66 10.35
C GLU A 179 4.84 -12.28 10.42
N ILE A 180 3.94 -11.97 9.48
CA ILE A 180 3.25 -10.68 9.43
C ILE A 180 2.03 -10.75 10.37
N GLU A 181 2.04 -9.92 11.42
CA GLU A 181 0.96 -9.84 12.41
C GLU A 181 0.14 -8.54 12.27
N SER A 182 0.59 -7.59 11.46
CA SER A 182 -0.11 -6.34 11.21
C SER A 182 -0.05 -5.91 9.75
N VAL A 183 -1.22 -5.65 9.16
CA VAL A 183 -1.37 -5.26 7.75
C VAL A 183 -2.16 -3.96 7.66
N ALA A 184 -1.62 -2.98 6.94
CA ALA A 184 -2.32 -1.73 6.65
C ALA A 184 -2.68 -1.62 5.17
N PHE A 185 -3.98 -1.64 4.87
CA PHE A 185 -4.52 -1.44 3.53
C PHE A 185 -4.72 0.05 3.25
N CYS A 186 -4.16 0.57 2.17
CA CYS A 186 -4.66 1.82 1.61
C CYS A 186 -6.07 1.62 1.01
N ALA A 187 -6.81 2.69 0.75
CA ALA A 187 -8.05 2.61 -0.01
C ALA A 187 -7.77 2.25 -1.50
N ILE A 188 -7.72 0.94 -1.80
CA ILE A 188 -7.35 0.41 -3.12
C ILE A 188 -8.34 0.89 -4.18
N SER A 189 -7.81 1.34 -5.31
CA SER A 189 -8.53 1.83 -6.49
C SER A 189 -9.42 3.08 -6.32
N THR A 190 -9.57 3.67 -5.13
CA THR A 190 -10.50 4.81 -4.92
C THR A 190 -9.95 6.18 -5.32
N GLY A 191 -8.66 6.25 -5.67
CA GLY A 191 -8.01 7.46 -6.17
C GLY A 191 -8.01 7.53 -7.69
N VAL A 192 -6.82 7.47 -8.29
CA VAL A 192 -6.60 7.58 -9.75
C VAL A 192 -7.38 6.51 -10.55
N PHE A 193 -7.64 5.34 -9.96
CA PHE A 193 -8.37 4.25 -10.63
C PHE A 193 -9.90 4.35 -10.52
N GLY A 194 -10.43 5.35 -9.81
CA GLY A 194 -11.84 5.76 -9.94
C GLY A 194 -12.90 4.84 -9.32
N PHE A 195 -12.53 3.85 -8.51
CA PHE A 195 -13.52 2.99 -7.84
C PHE A 195 -14.36 3.78 -6.84
N PRO A 196 -15.71 3.66 -6.84
CA PRO A 196 -16.57 4.38 -5.89
C PRO A 196 -16.21 4.09 -4.43
N LYS A 197 -15.94 5.13 -3.65
CA LYS A 197 -15.44 5.01 -2.26
C LYS A 197 -16.33 4.18 -1.33
N GLU A 198 -17.65 4.40 -1.37
CA GLU A 198 -18.60 3.71 -0.50
C GLU A 198 -18.60 2.20 -0.76
N GLU A 199 -18.70 1.82 -2.03
CA GLU A 199 -18.71 0.41 -2.45
C GLU A 199 -17.34 -0.25 -2.25
N ALA A 200 -16.24 0.48 -2.46
CA ALA A 200 -14.89 -0.01 -2.15
C ALA A 200 -14.69 -0.30 -0.65
N ALA A 201 -15.17 0.60 0.22
CA ALA A 201 -15.07 0.41 1.68
C ALA A 201 -15.90 -0.79 2.13
N GLU A 202 -17.11 -0.95 1.59
CA GLU A 202 -17.95 -2.13 1.86
C GLU A 202 -17.26 -3.43 1.43
N ILE A 203 -16.73 -3.48 0.20
CA ILE A 203 -16.00 -4.65 -0.31
C ILE A 203 -14.78 -4.96 0.56
N ALA A 204 -13.99 -3.95 0.93
CA ALA A 204 -12.82 -4.11 1.77
C ALA A 204 -13.17 -4.75 3.12
N ILE A 205 -14.14 -4.17 3.84
CA ILE A 205 -14.56 -4.63 5.16
C ILE A 205 -15.14 -6.04 5.09
N ASN A 206 -16.05 -6.29 4.15
CA ASN A 206 -16.71 -7.59 4.00
C ASN A 206 -15.71 -8.68 3.63
N THR A 207 -14.77 -8.39 2.73
CA THR A 207 -13.75 -9.34 2.31
C THR A 207 -12.81 -9.69 3.46
N VAL A 208 -12.30 -8.68 4.18
CA VAL A 208 -11.44 -8.89 5.36
C VAL A 208 -12.16 -9.72 6.43
N ASN A 209 -13.39 -9.37 6.80
CA ASN A 209 -14.16 -10.14 7.79
C ASN A 209 -14.37 -11.59 7.36
N ALA A 210 -14.76 -11.82 6.10
CA ALA A 210 -14.95 -13.14 5.55
C ALA A 210 -13.65 -13.96 5.52
N TRP A 211 -12.52 -13.32 5.23
CA TRP A 211 -11.21 -13.98 5.22
C TRP A 211 -10.78 -14.37 6.64
N LEU A 212 -10.87 -13.45 7.60
CA LEU A 212 -10.53 -13.69 9.01
C LEU A 212 -11.37 -14.81 9.65
N SER A 213 -12.62 -14.97 9.20
CA SER A 213 -13.51 -16.03 9.70
C SER A 213 -13.16 -17.42 9.15
N ARG A 214 -12.43 -17.50 8.03
CA ARG A 214 -12.17 -18.76 7.30
C ARG A 214 -10.76 -19.32 7.50
N HIS A 215 -9.81 -18.50 7.94
CA HIS A 215 -8.40 -18.89 8.00
C HIS A 215 -7.85 -18.85 9.42
N ASN A 216 -6.98 -19.81 9.75
CA ASN A 216 -6.20 -19.78 10.98
C ASN A 216 -4.93 -18.95 10.75
N HIS A 217 -4.90 -17.72 11.27
CA HIS A 217 -3.85 -16.73 10.99
C HIS A 217 -3.25 -16.16 12.28
N LYS A 218 -2.14 -15.42 12.14
CA LYS A 218 -1.50 -14.69 13.27
C LYS A 218 -1.77 -13.17 13.25
N ILE A 219 -2.55 -12.68 12.30
CA ILE A 219 -2.85 -11.25 12.16
C ILE A 219 -3.56 -10.72 13.41
N LYS A 220 -2.89 -9.81 14.13
CA LYS A 220 -3.39 -9.11 15.31
C LYS A 220 -4.07 -7.79 14.95
N HIS A 221 -3.59 -7.10 13.92
CA HIS A 221 -4.09 -5.78 13.51
C HIS A 221 -4.31 -5.71 12.00
N ILE A 222 -5.50 -5.25 11.59
CA ILE A 222 -5.76 -4.80 10.23
C ILE A 222 -6.15 -3.32 10.29
N VAL A 223 -5.40 -2.50 9.55
CA VAL A 223 -5.64 -1.06 9.44
C VAL A 223 -6.20 -0.74 8.06
N PHE A 224 -7.36 -0.10 8.01
CA PHE A 224 -7.86 0.57 6.82
C PHE A 224 -7.37 2.01 6.84
N ASN A 225 -6.28 2.26 6.11
CA ASN A 225 -5.69 3.58 5.98
C ASN A 225 -6.42 4.40 4.91
N THR A 226 -6.78 5.62 5.30
CA THR A 226 -7.48 6.59 4.46
C THR A 226 -6.70 7.90 4.41
N PHE A 227 -6.96 8.70 3.36
CA PHE A 227 -6.32 10.02 3.21
C PHE A 227 -7.29 11.17 3.51
N ASP A 228 -8.53 11.07 3.03
CA ASP A 228 -9.57 12.08 3.22
C ASP A 228 -10.62 11.66 4.26
N GLU A 229 -11.29 12.67 4.82
CA GLU A 229 -12.31 12.54 5.86
C GLU A 229 -13.50 11.69 5.37
N GLN A 230 -13.99 11.95 4.15
CA GLN A 230 -15.10 11.19 3.55
C GLN A 230 -14.83 9.69 3.54
N THR A 231 -13.64 9.26 3.10
CA THR A 231 -13.28 7.84 3.07
C THR A 231 -13.16 7.28 4.49
N THR A 232 -12.62 8.08 5.42
CA THR A 232 -12.47 7.73 6.84
C THR A 232 -13.83 7.43 7.49
N GLU A 233 -14.82 8.29 7.26
CA GLU A 233 -16.18 8.13 7.78
C GLU A 233 -16.86 6.86 7.25
N LEU A 234 -16.66 6.52 5.96
CA LEU A 234 -17.21 5.31 5.36
C LEU A 234 -16.68 4.04 6.06
N TYR A 235 -15.37 3.97 6.29
CA TYR A 235 -14.77 2.85 7.02
C TYR A 235 -15.21 2.81 8.50
N GLN A 236 -15.24 3.96 9.18
CA GLN A 236 -15.71 4.03 10.57
C GLN A 236 -17.15 3.55 10.71
N LYS A 237 -18.04 3.99 9.82
CA LYS A 237 -19.44 3.57 9.79
C LYS A 237 -19.56 2.07 9.51
N GLY A 238 -18.83 1.55 8.53
CA GLY A 238 -18.86 0.13 8.17
C GLY A 238 -18.34 -0.79 9.29
N LEU A 239 -17.37 -0.34 10.09
CA LEU A 239 -16.84 -1.10 11.22
C LEU A 239 -17.68 -0.98 12.50
N ALA A 240 -18.61 -0.03 12.58
CA ALA A 240 -19.51 0.12 13.73
C ALA A 240 -20.72 -0.84 13.69
N LEU A 241 -20.94 -1.52 12.56
CA LEU A 241 -22.00 -2.52 12.33
C LEU A 241 -21.53 -3.92 12.76
#